data_AF-A0A258C3R3-F1
#
_entry.id   AF-A0A258C3R3-F1
#
_cell.length_a   1.000
_cell.length_b   1.000
_cell.length_c   1.000
_cell.angle_alpha   90.00
_cell.angle_beta   90.00
_cell.angle_gamma   90.00
#
_symmetry.space_group_name_H-M   'P 1'
#
loop_
_entity.id
_entity.type
_entity.pdbx_description
1 polymer ?
#
loop_
_entity_poly.entity_id
_entity_poly.type
_entity_poly.pdbx_seq_one_letter_code
_entity_poly.pdbx_strand_id
1 'polypeptide(L)'
;MMHLAAFLFTPGSHSAGWRHPDAVTECDMDFSEYVHIAQVAERGKMDTIFFQDTVAVNGSGALDGVSRYRLGQGRTAYLEPTTLLA
;
A
#
# COMPACT_ATOMS: atom_id res chain seq x y z
N MET A 1 -26.33 -6.06 -8.82
CA MET A 1 -25.88 -5.24 -7.69
C MET A 1 -24.39 -4.99 -7.86
N MET A 2 -23.88 -3.80 -7.52
CA MET A 2 -22.45 -3.48 -7.61
C MET A 2 -21.81 -3.71 -6.24
N HIS A 3 -20.63 -4.34 -6.22
CA HIS A 3 -19.79 -4.47 -5.03
C HIS A 3 -18.58 -3.54 -5.18
N LEU A 4 -18.20 -2.88 -4.10
CA LEU A 4 -17.09 -1.94 -4.03
C LEU A 4 -16.02 -2.45 -3.06
N ALA A 5 -14.77 -2.46 -3.51
CA ALA A 5 -13.64 -2.86 -2.70
C ALA A 5 -12.65 -1.69 -2.54
N ALA A 6 -12.14 -1.50 -1.33
CA ALA A 6 -11.03 -0.60 -1.04
C ALA A 6 -9.70 -1.35 -1.29
N PHE A 7 -8.93 -0.91 -2.29
CA PHE A 7 -7.62 -1.46 -2.60
C PHE A 7 -6.54 -0.71 -1.82
N LEU A 8 -5.90 -1.40 -0.86
CA LEU A 8 -4.84 -0.85 -0.03
C LEU A 8 -3.49 -1.33 -0.54
N PHE A 9 -2.68 -0.36 -0.96
CA PHE A 9 -1.25 -0.50 -1.24
C PHE A 9 -0.55 0.68 -0.58
N THR A 10 0.19 0.40 0.50
CA THR A 10 0.83 1.41 1.34
C THR A 10 2.26 1.71 0.84
N PRO A 11 2.72 2.99 0.89
CA PRO A 11 1.99 4.18 1.34
C PRO A 11 1.06 4.81 0.27
N GLY A 12 1.00 4.24 -0.93
CA GLY A 12 0.08 4.65 -1.98
C GLY A 12 0.43 4.03 -3.33
N SER A 13 -0.56 3.76 -4.17
CA SER A 13 -0.40 3.09 -5.48
C SER A 13 0.29 3.95 -6.55
N HIS A 14 0.39 5.26 -6.31
CA HIS A 14 1.05 6.17 -7.23
C HIS A 14 2.57 6.21 -6.96
N SER A 15 3.38 5.91 -7.97
CA SER A 15 4.85 5.77 -7.87
C SER A 15 5.58 6.98 -7.26
N ALA A 16 5.02 8.18 -7.41
CA ALA A 16 5.55 9.42 -6.84
C ALA A 16 4.57 10.10 -5.86
N GLY A 17 3.52 9.41 -5.43
CA GLY A 17 2.47 9.99 -4.57
C GLY A 17 3.02 10.53 -3.24
N TRP A 18 4.06 9.90 -2.71
CA TRP A 18 4.79 10.32 -1.51
C TRP A 18 5.38 11.74 -1.58
N ARG A 19 5.51 12.33 -2.78
CA ARG A 19 6.01 13.70 -2.95
C ARG A 19 4.91 14.75 -2.80
N HIS A 20 3.65 14.35 -2.70
CA HIS A 20 2.56 15.29 -2.52
C HIS A 20 2.64 15.93 -1.12
N PRO A 21 2.43 17.26 -0.98
CA PRO A 21 2.50 17.93 0.32
C PRO A 21 1.58 17.32 1.39
N ASP A 22 0.43 16.81 0.97
CA ASP A 22 -0.57 16.18 1.85
C ASP A 22 -0.43 14.65 1.93
N ALA A 23 0.64 14.06 1.41
CA ALA A 23 0.84 12.61 1.51
C ALA A 23 1.16 12.21 2.96
N VAL A 24 0.45 11.21 3.49
CA VAL A 24 0.82 10.54 4.73
C VAL A 24 1.83 9.46 4.38
N THR A 25 3.13 9.77 4.52
CA THR A 25 4.16 8.86 3.99
C THR A 25 4.41 7.67 4.92
N GLU A 26 4.12 7.83 6.21
CA GLU A 26 4.39 6.90 7.31
C GLU A 26 3.28 5.86 7.54
N CYS A 27 2.22 5.86 6.72
CA CYS A 27 1.05 4.99 6.92
C CYS A 27 1.33 3.49 6.73
N ASP A 28 2.51 3.14 6.22
CA ASP A 28 2.89 1.77 5.88
C ASP A 28 3.48 0.98 7.06
N MET A 29 3.86 1.67 8.14
CA MET A 29 4.40 1.08 9.37
C MET A 29 3.63 1.48 10.64
N ASP A 30 2.51 2.19 10.50
CA ASP A 30 1.63 2.57 11.62
C ASP A 30 0.30 1.81 11.54
N PHE A 31 0.11 0.84 12.43
CA PHE A 31 -1.14 0.07 12.52
C PHE A 31 -2.38 0.95 12.73
N SER A 32 -2.23 2.09 13.41
CA SER A 32 -3.34 3.03 13.66
C SER A 32 -3.92 3.59 12.36
N GLU A 33 -3.07 3.80 11.35
CA GLU A 33 -3.50 4.25 10.02
C GLU A 33 -4.29 3.16 9.28
N TYR A 34 -3.88 1.90 9.38
CA TYR A 34 -4.65 0.78 8.83
C TYR A 34 -6.04 0.68 9.47
N VAL A 35 -6.13 0.84 10.79
CA VAL A 35 -7.41 0.89 11.51
C VAL A 35 -8.25 2.08 11.02
N HIS A 36 -7.64 3.25 10.86
CA HIS A 36 -8.34 4.43 10.37
C HIS A 36 -8.91 4.20 8.96
N ILE A 37 -8.12 3.66 8.03
CA ILE A 37 -8.54 3.36 6.66
C ILE A 37 -9.68 2.33 6.66
N ALA A 38 -9.60 1.29 7.50
CA ALA A 38 -10.66 0.31 7.62
C ALA A 38 -11.99 0.95 8.08
N GLN A 39 -11.95 1.79 9.12
CA GLN A 39 -13.11 2.53 9.59
C GLN A 39 -13.66 3.49 8.52
N VAL A 40 -12.81 4.11 7.70
CA VAL A 40 -13.24 4.93 6.55
C VAL A 40 -13.99 4.07 5.53
N ALA A 41 -13.46 2.90 5.18
CA ALA A 41 -14.07 1.98 4.22
C ALA A 41 -15.43 1.46 4.71
N GLU A 42 -15.53 1.10 5.99
CA GLU A 42 -16.79 0.69 6.63
C GLU A 42 -17.84 1.81 6.61
N ARG A 43 -17.47 3.05 6.98
CA ARG A 43 -18.35 4.23 6.88
C ARG A 43 -18.80 4.46 5.43
N GLY A 44 -17.93 4.21 4.47
CA GLY A 44 -18.18 4.29 3.04
C GLY A 44 -18.99 3.13 2.45
N LYS A 45 -19.39 2.13 3.25
CA LYS A 45 -20.15 0.95 2.82
C LYS A 45 -19.41 0.08 1.79
N MET A 46 -18.07 0.08 1.83
CA MET A 46 -17.28 -0.84 1.00
C MET A 46 -17.55 -2.29 1.43
N ASP A 47 -17.71 -3.19 0.48
CA ASP A 47 -17.95 -4.61 0.75
C ASP A 47 -16.68 -5.32 1.22
N THR A 48 -15.50 -4.82 0.84
CA THR A 48 -14.23 -5.51 1.07
C THR A 48 -13.07 -4.54 1.16
N ILE A 49 -12.08 -4.89 1.97
CA ILE A 49 -10.74 -4.29 1.96
C ILE A 49 -9.79 -5.35 1.40
N PHE A 50 -9.01 -4.98 0.38
CA PHE A 50 -8.01 -5.83 -0.23
C PHE A 50 -6.62 -5.29 0.10
N PHE A 51 -5.79 -6.11 0.74
CA PHE A 51 -4.39 -5.77 1.03
C PHE A 51 -3.49 -6.42 -0.03
N GLN A 52 -2.72 -5.60 -0.75
CA GLN A 52 -1.72 -6.11 -1.68
C GLN A 52 -0.48 -6.56 -0.90
N ASP A 53 0.06 -7.72 -1.27
CA ASP A 53 1.30 -8.24 -0.68
C ASP A 53 2.22 -8.82 -1.77
N THR A 54 3.52 -8.87 -1.48
CA THR A 54 4.55 -9.42 -2.36
C THR A 54 5.74 -9.90 -1.54
N VAL A 55 6.09 -11.18 -1.70
CA VAL A 55 7.29 -11.78 -1.07
C VAL A 55 8.53 -11.55 -1.95
N ALA A 56 8.78 -10.29 -2.31
CA ALA A 56 9.93 -9.89 -3.10
C ALA A 56 10.26 -8.40 -2.88
N VAL A 57 11.52 -8.04 -3.07
CA VAL A 57 11.91 -6.63 -3.14
C VAL A 57 11.44 -6.08 -4.49
N ASN A 58 10.56 -5.07 -4.45
CA ASN A 58 10.11 -4.39 -5.66
C ASN A 58 11.30 -3.81 -6.43
N GLY A 59 11.41 -4.14 -7.71
CA GLY A 59 12.56 -3.75 -8.54
C GLY A 59 13.80 -4.64 -8.41
N SER A 60 13.72 -5.78 -7.71
CA SER A 60 14.82 -6.75 -7.65
C SER A 60 15.24 -7.28 -9.04
N GLY A 61 14.29 -7.44 -9.97
CA GLY A 61 14.57 -7.74 -11.38
C GLY A 61 15.17 -6.59 -12.19
N ALA A 62 15.48 -5.43 -11.58
CA ALA A 62 16.30 -4.38 -12.18
C ALA A 62 17.77 -4.45 -11.71
N LEU A 63 18.08 -5.30 -10.72
CA LEU A 63 19.43 -5.50 -10.19
C LEU A 63 20.32 -6.33 -11.15
N ASP A 64 19.72 -7.01 -12.12
CA ASP A 64 20.40 -7.74 -13.21
C ASP A 64 20.80 -6.84 -14.40
N GLY A 65 20.57 -5.53 -14.30
CA GLY A 65 20.93 -4.54 -15.33
C GLY A 65 19.93 -4.40 -16.47
N VAL A 66 18.78 -5.08 -16.43
CA VAL A 66 17.82 -5.13 -17.55
C VAL A 66 16.86 -3.93 -17.59
N SER A 67 16.70 -3.17 -16.50
CA SER A 67 15.71 -2.08 -16.43
C SER A 67 16.27 -0.72 -16.02
N ARG A 68 16.05 0.28 -16.89
CA ARG A 68 16.29 1.71 -16.60
C ARG A 68 15.21 2.31 -15.69
N TYR A 69 14.11 1.59 -15.47
CA TYR A 69 13.15 1.89 -14.41
C TYR A 69 13.74 1.38 -13.10
N ARG A 70 14.77 2.08 -12.59
CA ARG A 70 15.13 2.01 -11.18
C ARG A 70 13.94 2.62 -10.44
N LEU A 71 12.97 1.78 -10.11
CA LEU A 71 11.76 2.19 -9.45
C LEU A 71 12.18 2.84 -8.13
N GLY A 72 12.15 4.17 -8.08
CA GLY A 72 12.13 4.94 -6.84
C GLY A 72 10.79 4.74 -6.13
N GLN A 73 10.35 3.48 -6.01
CA GLN A 73 9.27 3.08 -5.13
C GLN A 73 9.82 3.36 -3.73
N GLY A 74 9.21 4.35 -3.06
CA GLY A 74 9.81 4.97 -1.89
C GLY A 74 10.04 4.03 -0.72
N ARG A 75 9.29 2.91 -0.63
CA ARG A 75 9.36 1.96 0.48
C ARG A 75 9.05 0.53 0.02
N THR A 76 9.81 -0.43 0.56
CA THR A 76 9.72 -1.87 0.29
C THR A 76 9.41 -2.70 1.53
N ALA A 77 9.21 -2.04 2.67
CA ALA A 77 8.85 -2.65 3.94
C ALA A 77 7.55 -1.99 4.42
N TYR A 78 6.56 -2.81 4.72
CA TYR A 78 5.25 -2.43 5.24
C TYR A 78 4.69 -3.60 6.06
N LEU A 79 3.69 -3.34 6.90
CA LEU A 79 3.01 -4.41 7.63
C LEU A 79 2.33 -5.36 6.63
N GLU A 80 2.66 -6.65 6.73
CA GLU A 80 2.04 -7.67 5.90
C GLU A 80 0.62 -7.99 6.38
N PRO A 81 -0.29 -8.45 5.51
CA PRO A 81 -1.71 -8.56 5.82
C PRO A 81 -2.05 -9.44 7.04
N THR A 82 -1.27 -10.48 7.32
CA THR A 82 -1.45 -11.37 8.46
C THR A 82 -1.20 -10.66 9.79
N THR A 83 -0.22 -9.75 9.83
CA THR A 83 0.06 -8.89 10.99
C THR A 83 -1.13 -7.97 11.29
N LEU A 84 -1.98 -7.68 10.30
CA LEU A 84 -3.18 -6.88 10.47
C LEU A 84 -4.42 -7.67 10.96
N LEU A 85 -4.32 -9.00 11.07
CA LEU A 85 -5.43 -9.86 11.53
C LEU A 85 -5.42 -10.14 13.04
N ALA A 86 -4.39 -9.69 13.77
CA ALA A 86 -4.16 -9.99 15.18
C ALA A 86 -4.86 -9.03 16.15
#